data_AF-A0A1H8RM31-F1
#
_entry.id   AF-A0A1H8RM31-F1
#
_cell.length_a   1.000
_cell.length_b   1.000
_cell.length_c   1.000
_cell.angle_alpha   90.00
_cell.angle_beta   90.00
_cell.angle_gamma   90.00
#
_symmetry.space_group_name_H-M   'P 1'
#
loop_
_entity.id
_entity.type
_entity.pdbx_description
1 polymer ?
#
loop_
_entity_poly.entity_id
_entity_poly.type
_entity_poly.pdbx_seq_one_letter_code
_entity_poly.pdbx_strand_id
1 'polypeptide(L)'
;MISDDLLLHIIKTAEVQAEREVGTSSRKRNFASSIDGALAEPFINYLLEPYENGYWELKAEWNSISPISEYLLNKLKTLEDLGLDGKNLPSLYLTGKFLSDEKRNELLEVTHRVSAINALFKAAWNSEHSVIDKNADNNLKWISNIDLENLRTTFTNAYTAFSQHIYLDNFNPYWDTTTLSQTKEGALILLEGPINRNLLSIVAMGYSELSNLRNFYRTLGVIKNDTLQRIFAPDEALFKPYFTLASCVLQNLIRDSKISHDLIPALAYYEEEDFQHCISSLGLIAEGYIQRVYTTLLREPLPGNHTLGQIFERLSHRIENCIPLPKIALKDVDCAYELIKNLQTTPDSTALAPVLRELVQIIISDRQYFNKRIDELSKPVNRPTVFPKKVHDALNELLKWRNAASHNSRVPLGAYEADRTLFCLIILINWWQKQLTTLDWTKSRDEIINILMTATHA
;
A
#
# COMPACT_ATOMS: atom_id res chain seq x y z
N MET A 1 -41.43 -17.61 2.52
CA MET A 1 -40.89 -17.79 3.88
C MET A 1 -39.40 -17.54 3.80
N ILE A 2 -38.92 -16.52 4.51
CA ILE A 2 -37.48 -16.31 4.70
C ILE A 2 -37.01 -17.44 5.63
N SER A 3 -35.94 -18.16 5.29
CA SER A 3 -35.43 -19.19 6.20
C SER A 3 -34.88 -18.54 7.46
N ASP A 4 -35.04 -19.21 8.60
CA ASP A 4 -34.55 -18.71 9.90
C ASP A 4 -33.05 -18.37 9.85
N ASP A 5 -32.27 -19.11 9.05
CA ASP A 5 -30.84 -18.83 8.81
C ASP A 5 -30.59 -17.50 8.09
N LEU A 6 -31.43 -17.13 7.12
CA LEU A 6 -31.31 -15.86 6.39
C LEU A 6 -31.70 -14.69 7.29
N LEU A 7 -32.71 -14.87 8.14
CA LEU A 7 -33.12 -13.86 9.11
C LEU A 7 -32.03 -13.64 10.18
N LEU A 8 -31.40 -14.71 10.67
CA LEU A 8 -30.30 -14.65 11.62
C LEU A 8 -29.06 -13.96 11.02
N HIS A 9 -28.79 -14.22 9.74
CA HIS A 9 -27.70 -13.58 9.01
C HIS A 9 -27.97 -12.08 8.85
N ILE A 10 -29.17 -11.68 8.42
CA ILE A 10 -29.56 -10.27 8.25
C ILE A 10 -29.49 -9.51 9.59
N ILE A 11 -29.93 -10.12 10.69
CA ILE A 11 -29.86 -9.50 12.03
C ILE A 11 -28.41 -9.34 12.48
N LYS A 12 -27.56 -10.36 12.28
CA LYS A 12 -26.11 -10.24 12.58
C LYS A 12 -25.44 -9.15 11.75
N THR A 13 -25.76 -9.06 10.46
CA THR A 13 -25.19 -8.03 9.59
C THR A 13 -25.66 -6.64 10.01
N ALA A 14 -26.94 -6.46 10.33
CA ALA A 14 -27.49 -5.17 10.78
C ALA A 14 -26.94 -4.74 12.15
N GLU A 15 -26.71 -5.68 13.06
CA GLU A 15 -26.17 -5.38 14.41
C GLU A 15 -24.67 -5.06 14.36
N VAL A 16 -23.88 -5.80 13.56
CA VAL A 16 -22.47 -5.47 13.30
C VAL A 16 -22.34 -4.11 12.60
N GLN A 17 -23.29 -3.76 11.73
CA GLN A 17 -23.31 -2.48 11.04
C GLN A 17 -23.71 -1.33 11.98
N ALA A 18 -24.66 -1.56 12.90
CA ALA A 18 -25.01 -0.60 13.95
C ALA A 18 -23.86 -0.38 14.96
N GLU A 19 -23.12 -1.44 15.33
CA GLU A 19 -21.93 -1.31 16.18
C GLU A 19 -20.77 -0.59 15.46
N ARG A 20 -20.64 -0.77 14.14
CA ARG A 20 -19.73 0.02 13.30
C ARG A 20 -20.11 1.51 13.30
N GLU A 21 -21.37 1.85 13.11
CA GLU A 21 -21.84 3.25 13.05
C GLU A 21 -21.72 3.98 14.40
N VAL A 22 -21.95 3.27 15.52
CA VAL A 22 -21.77 3.84 16.87
C VAL A 22 -20.29 3.96 17.25
N GLY A 23 -19.41 3.07 16.75
CA GLY A 23 -17.97 3.11 17.02
C GLY A 23 -17.13 4.02 16.10
N THR A 24 -17.60 4.32 14.88
CA THR A 24 -16.86 5.10 13.87
C THR A 24 -17.00 6.63 14.06
N SER A 25 -18.04 7.11 14.72
CA SER A 25 -18.34 8.54 14.80
C SER A 25 -17.47 9.37 15.76
N SER A 26 -16.54 8.77 16.53
CA SER A 26 -15.84 9.50 17.59
C SER A 26 -14.35 9.19 17.81
N ARG A 27 -13.74 8.25 17.08
CA ARG A 27 -12.27 8.13 17.07
C ARG A 27 -11.70 9.08 16.03
N LYS A 28 -11.45 10.33 16.43
CA LYS A 28 -10.44 11.18 15.76
C LYS A 28 -9.16 10.35 15.70
N ARG A 29 -8.84 9.81 14.51
CA ARG A 29 -7.58 9.13 14.29
C ARG A 29 -6.48 10.14 14.51
N ASN A 30 -5.63 9.89 15.49
CA ASN A 30 -4.31 10.46 15.50
C ASN A 30 -3.56 9.79 14.36
N PHE A 31 -3.62 10.39 13.17
CA PHE A 31 -2.81 9.96 12.04
C PHE A 31 -1.33 10.03 12.44
N ALA A 32 -0.76 8.84 12.66
CA ALA A 32 0.64 8.52 12.92
C ALA A 32 1.36 9.44 13.94
N SER A 33 1.62 8.93 15.13
CA SER A 33 2.89 9.24 15.79
C SER A 33 4.01 8.70 14.90
N SER A 34 5.11 9.45 14.73
CA SER A 34 6.27 8.99 13.95
C SER A 34 6.74 7.63 14.48
N ILE A 35 6.66 6.60 13.64
CA ILE A 35 7.22 5.28 13.96
C ILE A 35 8.73 5.38 13.78
N ASP A 36 9.49 4.65 14.61
CA ASP A 36 10.92 4.50 14.43
C ASP A 36 11.23 4.05 12.98
N GLY A 37 12.12 4.78 12.31
CA GLY A 37 12.47 4.54 10.92
C GLY A 37 12.98 3.12 10.68
N ALA A 38 13.72 2.55 11.65
CA ALA A 38 14.23 1.18 11.56
C ALA A 38 13.12 0.13 11.56
N LEU A 39 12.01 0.37 12.29
CA LEU A 39 10.86 -0.52 12.32
C LEU A 39 10.00 -0.40 11.06
N ALA A 40 9.96 0.79 10.45
CA ALA A 40 9.18 1.05 9.24
C ALA A 40 9.87 0.53 7.96
N GLU A 41 11.20 0.42 7.96
CA GLU A 41 11.99 0.10 6.76
C GLU A 41 11.57 -1.19 6.03
N PRO A 42 11.33 -2.34 6.69
CA PRO A 42 10.88 -3.55 6.00
C PRO A 42 9.54 -3.35 5.27
N PHE A 43 8.61 -2.59 5.87
CA PHE A 43 7.32 -2.29 5.26
C PHE A 43 7.45 -1.31 4.09
N ILE A 44 8.34 -0.32 4.20
CA ILE A 44 8.65 0.60 3.09
C ILE A 44 9.22 -0.17 1.90
N ASN A 45 10.15 -1.11 2.14
CA ASN A 45 10.72 -1.94 1.08
C ASN A 45 9.64 -2.76 0.37
N TYR A 46 8.73 -3.39 1.13
CA TYR A 46 7.56 -4.06 0.57
C TYR A 46 6.67 -3.11 -0.25
N LEU A 47 6.36 -1.91 0.25
CA LEU A 47 5.50 -0.96 -0.48
C LEU A 47 6.15 -0.49 -1.80
N LEU A 48 7.47 -0.35 -1.85
CA LEU A 48 8.19 0.05 -3.06
C LEU A 48 8.36 -1.12 -4.05
N GLU A 49 8.55 -2.33 -3.55
CA GLU A 49 8.90 -3.53 -4.33
C GLU A 49 8.13 -4.78 -3.81
N PRO A 50 6.80 -4.83 -3.96
CA PRO A 50 5.98 -5.87 -3.34
C PRO A 50 6.28 -7.26 -3.91
N TYR A 51 6.57 -7.36 -5.21
CA TYR A 51 6.88 -8.63 -5.87
C TYR A 51 8.21 -9.24 -5.44
N GLU A 52 9.18 -8.42 -5.02
CA GLU A 52 10.50 -8.90 -4.59
C GLU A 52 10.49 -9.29 -3.11
N ASN A 53 9.75 -8.53 -2.29
CA ASN A 53 9.74 -8.70 -0.85
C ASN A 53 8.65 -9.68 -0.39
N GLY A 54 7.44 -9.56 -0.94
CA GLY A 54 6.26 -10.25 -0.43
C GLY A 54 6.00 -9.95 1.05
N TYR A 55 5.12 -10.72 1.68
CA TYR A 55 4.88 -10.65 3.12
C TYR A 55 4.50 -12.01 3.70
N TRP A 56 4.52 -12.16 5.02
CA TRP A 56 3.99 -13.33 5.71
C TRP A 56 2.61 -13.01 6.28
N GLU A 57 1.69 -13.97 6.18
CA GLU A 57 0.33 -13.84 6.66
C GLU A 57 -0.02 -15.01 7.58
N LEU A 58 -0.52 -14.68 8.78
CA LEU A 58 -1.21 -15.60 9.67
C LEU A 58 -2.71 -15.39 9.48
N LYS A 59 -3.39 -16.39 8.92
CA LYS A 59 -4.85 -16.47 8.87
C LYS A 59 -5.33 -17.53 9.83
N ALA A 60 -6.41 -17.27 10.56
CA ALA A 60 -7.03 -18.25 11.44
C ALA A 60 -8.52 -17.99 11.66
N GLU A 61 -9.25 -19.04 12.04
CA GLU A 61 -10.58 -18.91 12.60
C GLU A 61 -10.47 -18.60 14.09
N TRP A 62 -11.22 -17.59 14.54
CA TRP A 62 -11.27 -17.20 15.93
C TRP A 62 -12.23 -18.09 16.71
N ASN A 63 -11.75 -18.67 17.80
CA ASN A 63 -12.52 -19.52 18.67
C ASN A 63 -12.98 -18.73 19.90
N SER A 64 -14.16 -18.12 19.81
CA SER A 64 -14.75 -17.31 20.87
C SER A 64 -15.09 -18.10 22.14
N ILE A 65 -15.17 -19.43 22.04
CA ILE A 65 -15.35 -20.37 23.15
C ILE A 65 -14.05 -21.17 23.29
N SER A 66 -13.04 -20.52 23.85
CA SER A 66 -11.71 -21.08 24.10
C SER A 66 -11.51 -21.38 25.57
N PRO A 67 -10.52 -22.21 25.95
CA PRO A 67 -10.17 -22.44 27.34
C PRO A 67 -9.92 -21.15 28.13
N ILE A 68 -9.28 -20.14 27.52
CA ILE A 68 -9.06 -18.84 28.18
C ILE A 68 -10.36 -18.04 28.29
N SER A 69 -11.20 -18.03 27.26
CA SER A 69 -12.48 -17.32 27.30
C SER A 69 -13.40 -17.94 28.36
N GLU A 70 -13.50 -19.27 28.44
CA GLU A 70 -14.26 -19.96 29.48
C GLU A 70 -13.73 -19.67 30.88
N TYR A 71 -12.41 -19.70 31.06
CA TYR A 71 -11.77 -19.32 32.33
C TYR A 71 -12.17 -17.89 32.74
N LEU A 72 -12.06 -16.92 31.83
CA LEU A 72 -12.35 -15.51 32.09
C LEU A 72 -13.84 -15.29 32.40
N LEU A 73 -14.74 -15.86 31.60
CA LEU A 73 -16.18 -15.69 31.80
C LEU A 73 -16.67 -16.32 33.12
N ASN A 74 -16.04 -17.41 33.58
CA ASN A 74 -16.28 -17.97 34.91
C ASN A 74 -15.80 -17.01 36.01
N LYS A 75 -14.59 -16.46 35.90
CA LYS A 75 -14.04 -15.53 36.90
C LYS A 75 -14.84 -14.23 37.00
N LEU A 76 -15.37 -13.76 35.88
CA LEU A 76 -16.18 -12.54 35.80
C LEU A 76 -17.67 -12.76 36.13
N LYS A 77 -18.07 -14.00 36.43
CA LYS A 77 -19.46 -14.43 36.68
C LYS A 77 -20.43 -14.15 35.53
N THR A 78 -19.92 -13.83 34.35
CA THR A 78 -20.73 -13.55 33.16
C THR A 78 -21.54 -14.77 32.72
N LEU A 79 -21.05 -16.00 32.98
CA LEU A 79 -21.80 -17.24 32.72
C LEU A 79 -22.96 -17.45 33.68
N GLU A 80 -22.78 -17.10 34.96
CA GLU A 80 -23.84 -17.15 35.97
C GLU A 80 -24.95 -16.15 35.60
N ASP A 81 -24.58 -14.93 35.21
CA ASP A 81 -25.50 -13.88 34.76
C ASP A 81 -26.29 -14.30 33.49
N LEU A 82 -25.71 -15.14 32.65
CA LEU A 82 -26.36 -15.72 31.47
C LEU A 82 -27.22 -16.96 31.78
N GLY A 83 -27.18 -17.48 33.01
CA GLY A 83 -27.87 -18.73 33.38
C GLY A 83 -27.35 -19.96 32.65
N LEU A 84 -26.10 -19.93 32.18
CA LEU A 84 -25.47 -21.00 31.41
C LEU A 84 -24.55 -21.82 32.32
N ASP A 85 -25.09 -22.89 32.92
CA ASP A 85 -24.33 -23.86 33.71
C ASP A 85 -23.48 -24.76 32.79
N GLY A 86 -22.37 -24.21 32.29
CA GLY A 86 -21.18 -24.94 31.86
C GLY A 86 -21.30 -25.93 30.69
N LYS A 87 -22.44 -26.04 30.01
CA LYS A 87 -22.60 -26.97 28.87
C LYS A 87 -23.38 -26.35 27.73
N ASN A 88 -22.67 -26.15 26.61
CA ASN A 88 -23.11 -25.57 25.35
C ASN A 88 -23.55 -24.11 25.45
N LEU A 89 -22.56 -23.20 25.38
CA LEU A 89 -22.80 -21.79 25.07
C LEU A 89 -23.50 -21.71 23.71
N PRO A 90 -24.73 -21.15 23.61
CA PRO A 90 -25.31 -20.74 22.33
C PRO A 90 -24.40 -19.71 21.66
N SER A 91 -24.72 -19.29 20.43
CA SER A 91 -24.05 -18.14 19.80
C SER A 91 -23.98 -16.97 20.81
N LEU A 92 -22.79 -16.69 21.35
CA LEU A 92 -22.54 -15.72 22.44
C LEU A 92 -23.15 -14.34 22.15
N TYR A 93 -23.25 -14.01 20.85
CA TYR A 93 -23.86 -12.78 20.35
C TYR A 93 -25.38 -12.70 20.58
N LEU A 94 -26.10 -13.83 20.49
CA LEU A 94 -27.55 -13.88 20.72
C LEU A 94 -27.88 -13.89 22.22
N THR A 95 -27.05 -14.56 23.01
CA THR A 95 -27.18 -14.60 24.48
C THR A 95 -26.80 -13.28 25.13
N GLY A 96 -25.90 -12.50 24.54
CA GLY A 96 -25.51 -11.17 25.04
C GLY A 96 -26.64 -10.12 25.04
N LYS A 97 -27.77 -10.36 24.36
CA LYS A 97 -28.93 -9.45 24.35
C LYS A 97 -29.64 -9.34 25.70
N PHE A 98 -29.48 -10.34 26.56
CA PHE A 98 -30.10 -10.39 27.90
C PHE A 98 -29.19 -9.78 28.99
N LEU A 99 -27.97 -9.38 28.63
CA LEU A 99 -27.02 -8.74 29.53
C LEU A 99 -27.21 -7.23 29.54
N SER A 100 -26.76 -6.58 30.62
CA SER A 100 -26.56 -5.13 30.62
C SER A 100 -25.53 -4.74 29.56
N ASP A 101 -25.58 -3.49 29.07
CA ASP A 101 -24.62 -3.00 28.07
C ASP A 101 -23.16 -3.17 28.55
N GLU A 102 -22.90 -2.96 29.85
CA GLU A 102 -21.59 -3.19 30.47
C GLU A 102 -21.15 -4.65 30.37
N LYS A 103 -22.02 -5.60 30.73
CA LYS A 103 -21.71 -7.03 30.67
C LYS A 103 -21.63 -7.58 29.25
N ARG A 104 -22.41 -7.02 28.31
CA ARG A 104 -22.31 -7.33 26.89
C ARG A 104 -20.96 -6.87 26.32
N ASN A 105 -20.51 -5.67 26.67
CA ASN A 105 -19.20 -5.17 26.26
C ASN A 105 -18.07 -6.03 26.85
N GLU A 106 -18.14 -6.37 28.13
CA GLU A 106 -17.19 -7.29 28.80
C GLU A 106 -17.13 -8.65 28.08
N LEU A 107 -18.29 -9.24 27.75
CA LEU A 107 -18.37 -10.48 26.99
C LEU A 107 -17.66 -10.36 25.64
N LEU A 108 -17.95 -9.32 24.85
CA LEU A 108 -17.33 -9.11 23.53
C LEU A 108 -15.82 -8.89 23.63
N GLU A 109 -15.36 -8.16 24.65
CA GLU A 109 -13.93 -7.94 24.89
C GLU A 109 -13.20 -9.24 25.19
N VAL A 110 -13.73 -10.04 26.11
CA VAL A 110 -13.13 -11.31 26.54
C VAL A 110 -13.12 -12.35 25.41
N THR A 111 -14.13 -12.33 24.54
CA THR A 111 -14.37 -13.42 23.58
C THR A 111 -14.02 -13.08 22.15
N HIS A 112 -13.92 -11.80 21.76
CA HIS A 112 -13.74 -11.38 20.37
C HIS A 112 -12.75 -10.23 20.18
N ARG A 113 -11.84 -9.96 21.13
CA ARG A 113 -10.79 -8.93 20.96
C ARG A 113 -9.38 -9.45 21.21
N VAL A 114 -8.55 -9.35 20.18
CA VAL A 114 -7.10 -9.57 20.26
C VAL A 114 -6.47 -8.68 21.35
N SER A 115 -6.86 -7.40 21.37
CA SER A 115 -6.33 -6.41 22.32
C SER A 115 -6.61 -6.76 23.77
N ALA A 116 -7.75 -7.38 24.07
CA ALA A 116 -8.10 -7.81 25.42
C ALA A 116 -7.17 -8.92 25.92
N ILE A 117 -6.89 -9.93 25.07
CA ILE A 117 -5.94 -11.00 25.39
C ILE A 117 -4.55 -10.43 25.60
N ASN A 118 -4.08 -9.58 24.67
CA ASN A 118 -2.76 -8.97 24.77
C ASN A 118 -2.62 -8.10 26.03
N ALA A 119 -3.67 -7.35 26.39
CA ALA A 119 -3.69 -6.50 27.58
C ALA A 119 -3.69 -7.33 28.88
N LEU A 120 -4.45 -8.43 28.91
CA LEU A 120 -4.48 -9.34 30.05
C LEU A 120 -3.11 -9.94 30.34
N PHE A 121 -2.42 -10.42 29.31
CA PHE A 121 -1.08 -11.00 29.47
C PHE A 121 -0.01 -9.94 29.77
N LYS A 122 -0.16 -8.71 29.25
CA LYS A 122 0.65 -7.56 29.67
C LYS A 122 0.45 -7.27 31.17
N ALA A 123 -0.79 -7.24 31.65
CA ALA A 123 -1.09 -7.00 33.06
C ALA A 123 -0.49 -8.10 33.96
N ALA A 124 -0.60 -9.36 33.55
CA ALA A 124 0.02 -10.48 34.25
C ALA A 124 1.55 -10.37 34.34
N TRP A 125 2.19 -9.89 33.26
CA TRP A 125 3.64 -9.64 33.25
C TRP A 125 4.03 -8.48 34.17
N ASN A 126 3.32 -7.35 34.09
CA ASN A 126 3.54 -6.18 34.95
C ASN A 126 3.39 -6.53 36.44
N SER A 127 2.40 -7.36 36.78
CA SER A 127 2.17 -7.85 38.14
C SER A 127 3.34 -8.66 38.68
N GLU A 128 3.97 -9.54 37.88
CA GLU A 128 5.13 -10.32 38.29
C GLU A 128 6.36 -9.42 38.53
N HIS A 129 6.51 -8.37 37.73
CA HIS A 129 7.68 -7.49 37.74
C HIS A 129 7.47 -6.20 38.56
N SER A 130 6.36 -6.08 39.30
CA SER A 130 6.02 -4.89 40.10
C SER A 130 6.02 -3.58 39.30
N VAL A 131 5.66 -3.64 38.02
CA VAL A 131 5.58 -2.47 37.13
C VAL A 131 4.20 -1.84 37.26
N ILE A 132 4.14 -0.57 37.67
CA ILE A 132 2.90 0.20 37.76
C ILE A 132 2.54 0.70 36.36
N ASP A 133 1.47 0.18 35.78
CA ASP A 133 0.92 0.70 34.52
C ASP A 133 0.15 1.99 34.79
N LYS A 134 0.81 3.13 34.57
CA LYS A 134 0.17 4.46 34.70
C LYS A 134 -0.88 4.72 33.62
N ASN A 135 -0.92 3.91 32.57
CA ASN A 135 -1.85 4.01 31.45
C ASN A 135 -2.92 2.91 31.50
N ALA A 136 -3.20 2.33 32.68
CA ALA A 136 -4.29 1.38 32.85
C ALA A 136 -5.60 2.02 32.36
N ASP A 137 -6.05 1.59 31.18
CA ASP A 137 -7.19 2.19 30.50
C ASP A 137 -8.49 1.81 31.23
N ASN A 138 -9.37 2.79 31.35
CA ASN A 138 -10.69 2.63 31.95
C ASN A 138 -11.58 1.63 31.18
N ASN A 139 -11.23 1.31 29.94
CA ASN A 139 -12.00 0.40 29.08
C ASN A 139 -11.82 -1.08 29.44
N LEU A 140 -10.70 -1.49 30.05
CA LEU A 140 -10.44 -2.90 30.42
C LEU A 140 -10.46 -3.12 31.94
N LYS A 141 -11.36 -2.42 32.64
CA LYS A 141 -11.49 -2.47 34.11
C LYS A 141 -11.67 -3.89 34.64
N TRP A 142 -12.31 -4.78 33.89
CA TRP A 142 -12.55 -6.16 34.31
C TRP A 142 -11.26 -6.95 34.55
N ILE A 143 -10.12 -6.57 33.94
CA ILE A 143 -8.82 -7.22 34.19
C ILE A 143 -8.42 -7.10 35.67
N SER A 144 -8.80 -6.02 36.34
CA SER A 144 -8.52 -5.83 37.79
C SER A 144 -9.25 -6.84 38.68
N ASN A 145 -10.29 -7.49 38.18
CA ASN A 145 -11.03 -8.53 38.88
C ASN A 145 -10.46 -9.94 38.65
N ILE A 146 -9.43 -10.08 37.81
CA ILE A 146 -8.79 -11.35 37.50
C ILE A 146 -7.59 -11.55 38.42
N ASP A 147 -7.53 -12.73 39.05
CA ASP A 147 -6.32 -13.19 39.73
C ASP A 147 -5.24 -13.50 38.67
N LEU A 148 -4.30 -12.55 38.52
CA LEU A 148 -3.23 -12.63 37.54
C LEU A 148 -2.20 -13.72 37.87
N GLU A 149 -2.02 -14.07 39.15
CA GLU A 149 -1.14 -15.18 39.54
C GLU A 149 -1.76 -16.53 39.17
N ASN A 150 -3.05 -16.68 39.43
CA ASN A 150 -3.81 -17.86 38.99
C ASN A 150 -3.85 -17.97 37.46
N LEU A 151 -3.93 -16.85 36.73
CA LEU A 151 -3.84 -16.84 35.28
C LEU A 151 -2.49 -17.37 34.80
N ARG A 152 -1.36 -16.89 35.35
CA ARG A 152 0.00 -17.33 34.97
C ARG A 152 0.20 -18.83 35.21
N THR A 153 -0.32 -19.35 36.32
CA THR A 153 -0.21 -20.77 36.67
C THR A 153 -1.13 -21.66 35.84
N THR A 154 -2.33 -21.18 35.49
CA THR A 154 -3.28 -21.93 34.65
C THR A 154 -2.82 -21.98 33.18
N PHE A 155 -2.28 -20.87 32.66
CA PHE A 155 -1.86 -20.73 31.27
C PHE A 155 -0.34 -20.55 31.13
N THR A 156 0.44 -21.36 31.85
CA THR A 156 1.91 -21.21 31.93
C THR A 156 2.59 -21.18 30.56
N ASN A 157 2.25 -22.11 29.67
CA ASN A 157 2.87 -22.16 28.34
C ASN A 157 2.58 -20.90 27.51
N ALA A 158 1.35 -20.38 27.58
CA ALA A 158 0.99 -19.15 26.87
C ALA A 158 1.68 -17.93 27.51
N TYR A 159 1.76 -17.89 28.83
CA TYR A 159 2.44 -16.82 29.56
C TYR A 159 3.94 -16.78 29.21
N THR A 160 4.61 -17.94 29.19
CA THR A 160 6.02 -18.06 28.79
C THR A 160 6.22 -17.63 27.33
N ALA A 161 5.36 -18.07 26.41
CA ALA A 161 5.44 -17.64 25.01
C ALA A 161 5.28 -16.12 24.87
N PHE A 162 4.33 -15.52 25.59
CA PHE A 162 4.11 -14.08 25.59
C PHE A 162 5.30 -13.32 26.17
N SER A 163 5.79 -13.69 27.34
CA SER A 163 6.88 -12.98 28.02
C SER A 163 8.20 -13.08 27.26
N GLN A 164 8.48 -14.22 26.62
CA GLN A 164 9.73 -14.44 25.91
C GLN A 164 9.76 -13.77 24.53
N HIS A 165 8.66 -13.85 23.76
CA HIS A 165 8.68 -13.49 22.33
C HIS A 165 7.76 -12.32 21.94
N ILE A 166 6.76 -11.98 22.76
CA ILE A 166 5.77 -10.94 22.41
C ILE A 166 6.04 -9.65 23.17
N TYR A 167 6.13 -9.74 24.50
CA TYR A 167 6.23 -8.58 25.39
C TYR A 167 7.57 -7.83 25.25
N LEU A 168 7.51 -6.50 25.23
CA LEU A 168 8.64 -5.58 25.39
C LEU A 168 8.21 -4.40 26.27
N ASP A 169 9.16 -3.60 26.79
CA ASP A 169 8.89 -2.54 27.76
C ASP A 169 7.84 -1.50 27.30
N ASN A 170 7.78 -1.23 25.99
CA ASN A 170 6.82 -0.31 25.37
C ASN A 170 5.68 -1.03 24.64
N PHE A 171 5.39 -2.28 24.99
CA PHE A 171 4.37 -3.08 24.30
C PHE A 171 2.99 -2.41 24.40
N ASN A 172 2.42 -2.09 23.24
CA ASN A 172 1.04 -1.62 23.12
C ASN A 172 0.11 -2.83 22.91
N PRO A 173 -0.79 -3.15 23.86
CA PRO A 173 -1.73 -4.24 23.68
C PRO A 173 -2.89 -3.88 22.74
N TYR A 174 -3.09 -2.59 22.41
CA TYR A 174 -4.19 -2.14 21.57
C TYR A 174 -3.83 -2.27 20.11
N TRP A 175 -4.22 -3.41 19.54
CA TRP A 175 -4.03 -3.69 18.13
C TRP A 175 -5.31 -3.38 17.38
N ASP A 176 -5.20 -2.54 16.37
CA ASP A 176 -6.27 -2.25 15.43
C ASP A 176 -5.75 -2.34 13.99
N THR A 177 -6.64 -2.19 13.02
CA THR A 177 -6.31 -2.29 11.60
C THR A 177 -5.60 -1.06 11.04
N THR A 178 -5.22 -0.11 11.87
CA THR A 178 -4.62 1.17 11.46
C THR A 178 -3.29 1.45 12.15
N THR A 179 -2.82 0.53 12.99
CA THR A 179 -1.63 0.71 13.83
C THR A 179 -0.62 -0.40 13.59
N LEU A 180 0.65 0.02 13.49
CA LEU A 180 1.77 -0.91 13.55
C LEU A 180 1.95 -1.34 15.00
N SER A 181 1.82 -2.64 15.23
CA SER A 181 2.04 -3.24 16.53
C SER A 181 3.43 -3.83 16.62
N GLN A 182 4.13 -3.62 17.72
CA GLN A 182 5.49 -4.11 17.91
C GLN A 182 5.52 -5.30 18.89
N THR A 183 6.35 -6.28 18.55
CA THR A 183 6.73 -7.42 19.41
C THR A 183 8.25 -7.47 19.51
N LYS A 184 8.80 -8.35 20.36
CA LYS A 184 10.27 -8.54 20.44
C LYS A 184 10.90 -8.98 19.12
N GLU A 185 10.18 -9.79 18.36
CA GLU A 185 10.69 -10.36 17.12
C GLU A 185 10.56 -9.39 15.94
N GLY A 186 9.72 -8.37 16.05
CA GLY A 186 9.49 -7.39 14.99
C GLY A 186 8.11 -6.77 15.04
N ALA A 187 7.76 -6.06 13.97
CA ALA A 187 6.50 -5.35 13.85
C ALA A 187 5.48 -6.11 12.98
N LEU A 188 4.20 -5.93 13.29
CA LEU A 188 3.08 -6.63 12.69
C LEU A 188 1.86 -5.72 12.58
N ILE A 189 0.96 -6.07 11.67
CA ILE A 189 -0.30 -5.34 11.42
C ILE A 189 -1.45 -6.32 11.43
N LEU A 190 -2.52 -5.94 12.13
CA LEU A 190 -3.80 -6.64 12.08
C LEU A 190 -4.54 -6.21 10.82
N LEU A 191 -4.79 -7.11 9.86
CA LEU A 191 -5.65 -6.80 8.72
C LEU A 191 -7.12 -7.03 9.04
N GLU A 192 -7.41 -8.08 9.80
CA GLU A 192 -8.77 -8.49 10.10
C GLU A 192 -8.85 -9.01 11.53
N GLY A 193 -9.72 -8.37 12.32
CA GLY A 193 -9.96 -8.71 13.71
C GLY A 193 -11.22 -9.58 13.90
N PRO A 194 -11.28 -10.36 14.99
CA PRO A 194 -12.31 -11.36 15.20
C PRO A 194 -13.74 -10.82 15.40
N ILE A 195 -13.89 -9.56 15.81
CA ILE A 195 -15.20 -8.92 16.05
C ILE A 195 -16.15 -9.07 14.86
N ASN A 196 -15.67 -8.84 13.64
CA ASN A 196 -16.57 -8.69 12.49
C ASN A 196 -16.93 -10.03 11.84
N ARG A 197 -16.01 -10.99 11.84
CA ARG A 197 -16.09 -12.18 10.98
C ARG A 197 -15.61 -13.48 11.63
N ASN A 198 -15.26 -13.46 12.93
CA ASN A 198 -14.57 -14.58 13.60
C ASN A 198 -13.32 -15.05 12.83
N LEU A 199 -12.67 -14.12 12.13
CA LEU A 199 -11.44 -14.37 11.41
C LEU A 199 -10.35 -13.49 12.02
N LEU A 200 -9.15 -14.06 12.06
CA LEU A 200 -7.93 -13.36 12.41
C LEU A 200 -7.03 -13.35 11.19
N SER A 201 -6.59 -12.17 10.77
CA SER A 201 -5.58 -12.01 9.72
C SER A 201 -4.53 -11.01 10.18
N ILE A 202 -3.29 -11.48 10.35
CA ILE A 202 -2.17 -10.65 10.80
C ILE A 202 -1.02 -10.80 9.79
N VAL A 203 -0.39 -9.69 9.46
CA VAL A 203 0.75 -9.65 8.54
C VAL A 203 2.01 -9.15 9.21
N ALA A 204 3.15 -9.68 8.76
CA ALA A 204 4.48 -9.21 9.12
C ALA A 204 5.43 -9.42 7.93
N MET A 205 6.59 -8.78 7.98
CA MET A 205 7.62 -8.96 6.94
C MET A 205 8.47 -10.21 7.18
N GLY A 206 8.57 -10.69 8.42
CA GLY A 206 9.28 -11.93 8.78
C GLY A 206 8.36 -13.05 9.29
N TYR A 207 8.88 -14.28 9.22
CA TYR A 207 8.19 -15.50 9.66
C TYR A 207 8.14 -15.63 11.19
N SER A 208 9.24 -15.30 11.86
CA SER A 208 9.43 -15.42 13.31
C SER A 208 8.35 -14.68 14.11
N GLU A 209 8.03 -13.46 13.66
CA GLU A 209 7.08 -12.53 14.23
C GLU A 209 5.69 -13.18 14.33
N LEU A 210 5.26 -13.86 13.27
CA LEU A 210 3.95 -14.51 13.23
C LEU A 210 3.96 -15.91 13.83
N SER A 211 5.06 -16.66 13.73
CA SER A 211 5.13 -18.03 14.25
C SER A 211 4.99 -18.06 15.78
N ASN A 212 5.62 -17.12 16.48
CA ASN A 212 5.53 -17.03 17.93
C ASN A 212 4.14 -16.56 18.38
N LEU A 213 3.58 -15.59 17.67
CA LEU A 213 2.21 -15.11 17.91
C LEU A 213 1.17 -16.22 17.69
N ARG A 214 1.31 -16.99 16.61
CA ARG A 214 0.50 -18.18 16.34
C ARG A 214 0.58 -19.18 17.49
N ASN A 215 1.79 -19.47 17.98
CA ASN A 215 1.97 -20.41 19.09
C ASN A 215 1.28 -19.94 20.37
N PHE A 216 1.39 -18.65 20.70
CA PHE A 216 0.70 -18.04 21.81
C PHE A 216 -0.82 -18.20 21.71
N TYR A 217 -1.43 -17.81 20.58
CA TYR A 217 -2.88 -17.92 20.40
C TYR A 217 -3.38 -19.37 20.31
N ARG A 218 -2.60 -20.29 19.71
CA ARG A 218 -2.92 -21.73 19.70
C ARG A 218 -2.93 -22.31 21.12
N THR A 219 -1.95 -21.94 21.94
CA THR A 219 -1.84 -22.43 23.32
C THR A 219 -3.02 -21.99 24.18
N LEU A 220 -3.55 -20.79 23.91
CA LEU A 220 -4.79 -20.29 24.54
C LEU A 220 -6.06 -20.93 23.98
N GLY A 221 -5.96 -21.63 22.85
CA GLY A 221 -7.10 -22.20 22.13
C GLY A 221 -8.03 -21.17 21.51
N VAL A 222 -7.56 -19.93 21.30
CA VAL A 222 -8.36 -18.81 20.75
C VAL A 222 -8.34 -18.76 19.23
N ILE A 223 -7.46 -19.53 18.60
CA ILE A 223 -7.45 -19.73 17.15
C ILE A 223 -7.51 -21.20 16.77
N LYS A 224 -8.13 -21.49 15.63
CA LYS A 224 -8.24 -22.81 15.00
C LYS A 224 -8.02 -22.68 13.49
N ASN A 225 -7.79 -23.81 12.82
CA ASN A 225 -7.65 -23.92 11.36
C ASN A 225 -6.69 -22.88 10.76
N ASP A 226 -5.60 -22.58 11.48
CA ASP A 226 -4.73 -21.48 11.12
C ASP A 226 -3.68 -21.90 10.09
N THR A 227 -3.36 -20.94 9.21
CA THR A 227 -2.37 -21.07 8.16
C THR A 227 -1.37 -19.93 8.27
N LEU A 228 -0.09 -20.28 8.25
CA LEU A 228 1.01 -19.31 8.18
C LEU A 228 1.74 -19.51 6.85
N GLN A 229 1.66 -18.52 5.98
CA GLN A 229 2.19 -18.63 4.62
C GLN A 229 2.84 -17.34 4.15
N ARG A 230 3.78 -17.47 3.22
CA ARG A 230 4.37 -16.33 2.52
C ARG A 230 3.53 -16.02 1.28
N ILE A 231 3.17 -14.76 1.12
CA ILE A 231 2.41 -14.24 -0.01
C ILE A 231 3.36 -13.44 -0.91
N PHE A 232 3.46 -13.87 -2.16
CA PHE A 232 4.16 -13.17 -3.24
C PHE A 232 3.35 -13.17 -4.55
N ALA A 233 2.24 -13.91 -4.59
CA ALA A 233 1.29 -14.05 -5.70
C ALA A 233 0.01 -14.75 -5.20
N PRO A 234 -1.13 -14.69 -5.94
CA PRO A 234 -1.38 -13.80 -7.07
C PRO A 234 -1.46 -12.32 -6.64
N ASP A 235 -1.50 -11.39 -7.59
CA ASP A 235 -1.43 -9.95 -7.33
C ASP A 235 -2.53 -9.48 -6.36
N GLU A 236 -3.75 -9.99 -6.47
CA GLU A 236 -4.85 -9.62 -5.58
C GLU A 236 -4.57 -9.98 -4.12
N ALA A 237 -3.91 -11.12 -3.89
CA ALA A 237 -3.48 -11.50 -2.55
C ALA A 237 -2.29 -10.64 -2.11
N LEU A 238 -1.30 -10.46 -2.99
CA LEU A 238 -0.11 -9.67 -2.71
C LEU A 238 -0.46 -8.24 -2.31
N PHE A 239 -1.40 -7.59 -2.99
CA PHE A 239 -1.74 -6.19 -2.72
C PHE A 239 -2.78 -6.00 -1.61
N LYS A 240 -3.42 -7.06 -1.11
CA LYS A 240 -4.45 -6.98 -0.07
C LYS A 240 -4.08 -6.12 1.16
N PRO A 241 -2.86 -6.18 1.74
CA PRO A 241 -2.51 -5.35 2.90
C PRO A 241 -2.02 -3.95 2.51
N TYR A 242 -1.89 -3.64 1.23
CA TYR A 242 -1.08 -2.53 0.74
C TYR A 242 -1.56 -1.18 1.29
N PHE A 243 -2.85 -0.93 1.22
CA PHE A 243 -3.46 0.28 1.74
C PHE A 243 -3.26 0.45 3.26
N THR A 244 -3.51 -0.61 4.03
CA THR A 244 -3.32 -0.62 5.48
C THR A 244 -1.86 -0.38 5.85
N LEU A 245 -0.93 -1.07 5.20
CA LEU A 245 0.51 -0.90 5.44
C LEU A 245 0.94 0.55 5.14
N ALA A 246 0.53 1.09 3.99
CA ALA A 246 0.85 2.46 3.59
C ALA A 246 0.34 3.49 4.60
N SER A 247 -0.87 3.30 5.15
CA SER A 247 -1.41 4.19 6.19
C SER A 247 -0.59 4.17 7.48
N CYS A 248 -0.07 3.00 7.88
CA CYS A 248 0.71 2.84 9.11
C CYS A 248 2.07 3.55 9.01
N VAL A 249 2.75 3.47 7.87
CA VAL A 249 4.10 4.03 7.68
C VAL A 249 4.13 5.33 6.86
N LEU A 250 2.98 5.98 6.70
CA LEU A 250 2.79 7.11 5.79
C LEU A 250 3.82 8.24 6.00
N GLN A 251 4.11 8.59 7.25
CA GLN A 251 5.06 9.68 7.58
C GLN A 251 6.52 9.31 7.24
N ASN A 252 6.88 8.03 7.34
CA ASN A 252 8.20 7.54 6.98
C ASN A 252 8.33 7.36 5.46
N LEU A 253 7.23 7.05 4.77
CA LEU A 253 7.16 6.84 3.33
C LEU A 253 7.11 8.17 2.55
N ILE A 254 6.29 9.14 3.00
CA ILE A 254 6.06 10.41 2.30
C ILE A 254 6.38 11.57 3.25
N ARG A 255 7.52 12.21 3.00
CA ARG A 255 7.98 13.38 3.78
C ARG A 255 7.21 14.67 3.50
N ASP A 256 6.39 14.68 2.44
CA ASP A 256 5.62 15.85 2.03
C ASP A 256 4.31 15.94 2.81
N SER A 257 4.24 16.87 3.78
CA SER A 257 3.10 17.00 4.68
C SER A 257 1.79 17.32 3.97
N LYS A 258 1.83 18.00 2.82
CA LYS A 258 0.62 18.28 2.03
C LYS A 258 0.07 16.99 1.43
N ILE A 259 0.92 16.17 0.84
CA ILE A 259 0.50 14.88 0.26
C ILE A 259 -0.02 13.94 1.33
N SER A 260 0.67 13.87 2.47
CA SER A 260 0.21 13.08 3.60
C SER A 260 -1.16 13.52 4.11
N HIS A 261 -1.45 14.83 4.07
CA HIS A 261 -2.78 15.36 4.38
C HIS A 261 -3.81 14.99 3.29
N ASP A 262 -3.47 15.13 2.02
CA ASP A 262 -4.36 14.83 0.90
C ASP A 262 -4.69 13.32 0.80
N LEU A 263 -3.83 12.44 1.32
CA LEU A 263 -4.07 11.00 1.40
C LEU A 263 -5.11 10.61 2.44
N ILE A 264 -5.30 11.41 3.50
CA ILE A 264 -6.26 11.09 4.58
C ILE A 264 -7.69 10.87 4.06
N PRO A 265 -8.26 11.77 3.22
CA PRO A 265 -9.56 11.53 2.60
C PRO A 265 -9.62 10.25 1.76
N ALA A 266 -8.57 9.97 0.96
CA ALA A 266 -8.50 8.75 0.17
C ALA A 266 -8.52 7.51 1.08
N LEU A 267 -7.88 7.60 2.26
CA LEU A 267 -7.88 6.53 3.24
C LEU A 267 -9.28 6.25 3.81
N ALA A 268 -10.04 7.30 4.10
CA ALA A 268 -11.41 7.16 4.59
C ALA A 268 -12.32 6.47 3.55
N TYR A 269 -12.26 6.89 2.28
CA TYR A 269 -13.06 6.29 1.22
C TYR A 269 -12.78 4.79 1.04
N TYR A 270 -11.53 4.36 1.16
CA TYR A 270 -11.17 2.94 1.04
C TYR A 270 -11.84 2.09 2.13
N GLU A 271 -11.89 2.59 3.35
CA GLU A 271 -12.49 1.88 4.49
C GLU A 271 -14.01 1.86 4.47
N GLU A 272 -14.61 2.89 3.87
CA GLU A 272 -16.04 2.96 3.56
C GLU A 272 -16.43 2.10 2.35
N GLU A 273 -15.46 1.37 1.78
CA GLU A 273 -15.61 0.57 0.55
C GLU A 273 -16.04 1.41 -0.68
N ASP A 274 -15.82 2.72 -0.64
CA ASP A 274 -16.03 3.65 -1.76
C ASP A 274 -14.77 3.77 -2.63
N PHE A 275 -14.48 2.68 -3.33
CA PHE A 275 -13.26 2.57 -4.14
C PHE A 275 -13.22 3.56 -5.30
N GLN A 276 -14.37 3.97 -5.83
CA GLN A 276 -14.43 4.95 -6.91
C GLN A 276 -13.93 6.33 -6.45
N HIS A 277 -14.43 6.82 -5.31
CA HIS A 277 -13.96 8.10 -4.76
C HIS A 277 -12.52 7.99 -4.24
N CYS A 278 -12.13 6.85 -3.67
CA CYS A 278 -10.74 6.58 -3.29
C CYS A 278 -9.78 6.73 -4.50
N ILE A 279 -10.04 6.01 -5.60
CA ILE A 279 -9.22 6.07 -6.82
C ILE A 279 -9.21 7.48 -7.42
N SER A 280 -10.36 8.16 -7.41
CA SER A 280 -10.47 9.55 -7.88
C SER A 280 -9.58 10.49 -7.06
N SER A 281 -9.64 10.40 -5.73
CA SER A 281 -8.79 11.19 -4.82
C SER A 281 -7.30 10.91 -5.04
N LEU A 282 -6.90 9.64 -5.16
CA LEU A 282 -5.52 9.27 -5.48
C LEU A 282 -5.06 9.84 -6.84
N GLY A 283 -5.95 9.82 -7.82
CA GLY A 283 -5.74 10.43 -9.13
C GLY A 283 -5.45 11.94 -9.05
N LEU A 284 -6.25 12.68 -8.28
CA LEU A 284 -6.06 14.11 -8.07
C LEU A 284 -4.73 14.44 -7.37
N ILE A 285 -4.31 13.60 -6.41
CA ILE A 285 -2.99 13.74 -5.77
C ILE A 285 -1.89 13.55 -6.81
N ALA A 286 -2.00 12.52 -7.66
CA ALA A 286 -1.05 12.27 -8.74
C ALA A 286 -0.97 13.45 -9.73
N GLU A 287 -2.10 14.09 -10.04
CA GLU A 287 -2.16 15.28 -10.90
C GLU A 287 -1.38 16.44 -10.33
N GLY A 288 -1.65 16.78 -9.06
CA GLY A 288 -0.89 17.81 -8.36
C GLY A 288 0.59 17.48 -8.29
N TYR A 289 0.94 16.19 -8.21
CA TYR A 289 2.32 15.76 -8.13
C TYR A 289 3.05 15.81 -9.49
N ILE A 290 2.46 15.33 -10.58
CA ILE A 290 3.05 15.51 -11.93
C ILE A 290 3.14 17.00 -12.27
N GLN A 291 2.17 17.83 -11.89
CA GLN A 291 2.27 19.28 -12.09
C GLN A 291 3.50 19.87 -11.40
N ARG A 292 3.86 19.37 -10.20
CA ARG A 292 5.11 19.75 -9.52
C ARG A 292 6.33 19.27 -10.28
N VAL A 293 6.35 18.02 -10.76
CA VAL A 293 7.42 17.50 -11.62
C VAL A 293 7.60 18.41 -12.84
N TYR A 294 6.51 18.73 -13.54
CA TYR A 294 6.52 19.61 -14.70
C TYR A 294 7.13 20.98 -14.38
N THR A 295 6.59 21.66 -13.37
CA THR A 295 6.99 23.04 -13.04
C THR A 295 8.42 23.13 -12.53
N THR A 296 8.85 22.18 -11.70
CA THR A 296 10.23 22.12 -11.20
C THR A 296 11.22 21.72 -12.30
N LEU A 297 10.91 20.69 -13.10
CA LEU A 297 11.82 20.21 -14.12
C LEU A 297 11.97 21.21 -15.26
N LEU A 298 10.87 21.76 -15.77
CA LEU A 298 10.88 22.67 -16.93
C LEU A 298 11.12 24.14 -16.55
N ARG A 299 11.03 24.49 -15.25
CA ARG A 299 11.16 25.84 -14.70
C ARG A 299 10.17 26.86 -15.31
N GLU A 300 9.00 26.37 -15.69
CA GLU A 300 7.90 27.18 -16.23
C GLU A 300 6.57 26.82 -15.57
N PRO A 301 5.64 27.78 -15.41
CA PRO A 301 4.31 27.49 -14.91
C PRO A 301 3.53 26.66 -15.94
N LEU A 302 2.73 25.71 -15.45
CA LEU A 302 1.78 24.99 -16.29
C LEU A 302 0.55 25.90 -16.55
N PRO A 303 0.20 26.22 -17.81
CA PRO A 303 -0.93 27.12 -18.08
C PRO A 303 -2.27 26.39 -18.00
N GLY A 304 -3.20 26.88 -17.20
CA GLY A 304 -4.57 26.37 -17.09
C GLY A 304 -4.72 25.09 -16.25
N ASN A 305 -5.95 24.57 -16.21
CA ASN A 305 -6.27 23.33 -15.50
C ASN A 305 -6.18 22.14 -16.47
N HIS A 306 -5.23 21.25 -16.21
CA HIS A 306 -4.98 20.08 -17.03
C HIS A 306 -5.22 18.80 -16.24
N THR A 307 -5.81 17.82 -16.92
CA THR A 307 -5.93 16.46 -16.42
C THR A 307 -4.55 15.77 -16.40
N LEU A 308 -4.35 14.78 -15.53
CA LEU A 308 -3.13 13.95 -15.47
C LEU A 308 -2.55 13.59 -16.85
N GLY A 309 -3.39 13.08 -17.76
CA GLY A 309 -2.98 12.67 -19.10
C GLY A 309 -2.45 13.83 -19.92
N GLN A 310 -3.14 14.98 -19.87
CA GLN A 310 -2.71 16.20 -20.55
C GLN A 310 -1.40 16.75 -19.98
N ILE A 311 -1.19 16.68 -18.66
CA ILE A 311 0.07 17.13 -18.04
C ILE A 311 1.21 16.20 -18.48
N PHE A 312 0.98 14.89 -18.44
CA PHE A 312 1.97 13.87 -18.83
C PHE A 312 2.37 13.99 -20.31
N GLU A 313 1.39 14.17 -21.21
CA GLU A 313 1.66 14.39 -22.64
C GLU A 313 2.42 15.69 -22.89
N ARG A 314 2.03 16.79 -22.23
CA ARG A 314 2.73 18.08 -22.37
C ARG A 314 4.17 18.01 -21.87
N LEU A 315 4.40 17.34 -20.74
CA LEU A 315 5.74 17.11 -20.21
C LEU A 315 6.60 16.37 -21.24
N SER A 316 6.07 15.26 -21.78
CA SER A 316 6.76 14.45 -22.79
C SER A 316 7.09 15.27 -24.04
N HIS A 317 6.14 16.06 -24.54
CA HIS A 317 6.37 16.91 -25.70
C HIS A 317 7.41 18.03 -25.45
N ARG A 318 7.44 18.60 -24.24
CA ARG A 318 8.46 19.58 -23.86
C ARG A 318 9.86 18.96 -23.78
N ILE A 319 9.95 17.75 -23.22
CA ILE A 319 11.21 16.99 -23.16
C ILE A 319 11.72 16.68 -24.57
N GLU A 320 10.85 16.25 -25.48
CA GLU A 320 11.20 16.03 -26.89
C GLU A 320 11.85 17.27 -27.54
N ASN A 321 11.31 18.45 -27.25
CA ASN A 321 11.84 19.72 -27.80
C ASN A 321 13.18 20.14 -27.18
N CYS A 322 13.55 19.62 -26.01
CA CYS A 322 14.86 19.86 -25.39
C CYS A 322 15.97 19.01 -26.02
N ILE A 323 15.62 17.98 -26.80
CA ILE A 323 16.58 17.09 -27.44
C ILE A 323 16.78 17.55 -28.88
N PRO A 324 17.97 18.05 -29.26
CA PRO A 324 18.26 18.28 -30.66
C PRO A 324 18.33 16.93 -31.37
N LEU A 325 17.25 16.52 -32.04
CA LEU A 325 17.32 15.43 -33.00
C LEU A 325 18.35 15.81 -34.06
N PRO A 326 19.35 14.97 -34.36
CA PRO A 326 20.25 15.25 -35.47
C PRO A 326 19.40 15.32 -36.74
N LYS A 327 19.25 16.55 -37.26
CA LYS A 327 18.65 16.80 -38.55
C LYS A 327 19.58 16.20 -39.59
N ILE A 328 19.24 15.01 -40.08
CA ILE A 328 19.85 14.51 -41.31
C ILE A 328 19.29 15.43 -42.40
N ALA A 329 20.13 16.31 -42.92
CA ALA A 329 19.76 17.15 -44.05
C ALA A 329 19.74 16.29 -45.31
N LEU A 330 18.69 16.41 -46.12
CA LEU A 330 18.74 15.95 -47.51
C LEU A 330 19.89 16.69 -48.20
N LYS A 331 20.73 15.95 -48.92
CA LYS A 331 21.72 16.61 -49.78
C LYS A 331 20.99 17.18 -51.00
N ASP A 332 21.41 18.35 -51.43
CA ASP A 332 20.81 19.03 -52.56
C ASP A 332 20.98 18.19 -53.84
N VAL A 333 19.87 17.77 -54.43
CA VAL A 333 19.83 16.99 -55.67
C VAL A 333 20.36 17.83 -56.83
N ASP A 334 20.26 19.16 -56.77
CA ASP A 334 20.80 20.05 -57.79
C ASP A 334 22.34 19.99 -57.84
N CYS A 335 22.99 19.69 -56.72
CA CYS A 335 24.44 19.43 -56.67
C CYS A 335 24.81 18.19 -57.51
N ALA A 336 24.00 17.12 -57.45
CA ALA A 336 24.21 15.92 -58.27
C ALA A 336 24.07 16.22 -59.77
N TYR A 337 23.11 17.06 -60.15
CA TYR A 337 22.93 17.48 -61.54
C TYR A 337 24.11 18.31 -62.05
N GLU A 338 24.61 19.27 -61.26
CA GLU A 338 25.76 20.07 -61.64
C GLU A 338 27.05 19.24 -61.73
N LEU A 339 27.24 18.25 -60.86
CA LEU A 339 28.36 17.29 -60.94
C LEU A 339 28.33 16.46 -62.24
N ILE A 340 27.15 16.01 -62.67
CA ILE A 340 26.98 15.25 -63.92
C ILE A 340 27.17 16.15 -65.14
N LYS A 341 26.66 17.38 -65.11
CA LYS A 341 26.79 18.36 -66.18
C LYS A 341 28.24 18.78 -66.40
N ASN A 342 29.02 18.94 -65.34
CA ASN A 342 30.45 19.26 -65.41
C ASN A 342 31.30 18.11 -65.98
N LEU A 343 30.82 16.87 -65.94
CA LEU A 343 31.47 15.75 -66.63
C LEU A 343 31.29 15.81 -68.15
N GLN A 344 30.18 16.36 -68.65
CA GLN A 344 29.92 16.43 -70.10
C GLN A 344 30.90 17.35 -70.84
N THR A 345 31.53 18.28 -70.13
CA THR A 345 32.51 19.24 -70.66
C THR A 345 33.96 18.81 -70.44
N THR A 346 34.20 17.68 -69.74
CA THR A 346 35.55 17.23 -69.35
C THR A 346 35.93 15.95 -70.11
N PRO A 347 36.96 15.97 -70.99
CA PRO A 347 37.32 14.82 -71.85
C PRO A 347 38.08 13.70 -71.11
N ASP A 348 38.26 13.79 -69.79
CA ASP A 348 39.07 12.86 -68.99
C ASP A 348 38.20 11.79 -68.31
N SER A 349 38.38 10.54 -68.74
CA SER A 349 37.70 9.36 -68.17
C SER A 349 37.99 9.12 -66.68
N THR A 350 39.08 9.69 -66.14
CA THR A 350 39.42 9.54 -64.71
C THR A 350 38.58 10.44 -63.80
N ALA A 351 37.92 11.47 -64.34
CA ALA A 351 37.03 12.37 -63.61
C ALA A 351 35.69 11.72 -63.21
N LEU A 352 35.31 10.62 -63.86
CA LEU A 352 34.04 9.93 -63.63
C LEU A 352 33.97 9.23 -62.26
N ALA A 353 35.07 8.60 -61.81
CA ALA A 353 35.07 7.81 -60.60
C ALA A 353 34.84 8.62 -59.30
N PRO A 354 35.44 9.82 -59.12
CA PRO A 354 35.12 10.70 -58.00
C PRO A 354 33.65 11.13 -57.97
N VAL A 355 33.08 11.51 -59.12
CA VAL A 355 31.67 11.94 -59.23
C VAL A 355 30.72 10.79 -58.92
N LEU A 356 30.99 9.57 -59.41
CA LEU A 356 30.20 8.39 -59.06
C LEU A 356 30.25 8.08 -57.56
N ARG A 357 31.41 8.26 -56.89
CA ARG A 357 31.50 8.12 -55.43
C ARG A 357 30.64 9.15 -54.71
N GLU A 358 30.64 10.39 -55.17
CA GLU A 358 29.86 11.47 -54.57
C GLU A 358 28.35 11.25 -54.75
N LEU A 359 27.92 10.81 -55.94
CA LEU A 359 26.54 10.40 -56.21
C LEU A 359 26.10 9.22 -55.32
N VAL A 360 26.96 8.21 -55.16
CA VAL A 360 26.70 7.09 -54.25
C VAL A 360 26.55 7.58 -52.81
N GLN A 361 27.36 8.54 -52.36
CA GLN A 361 27.26 9.12 -51.02
C GLN A 361 25.97 9.94 -50.83
N ILE A 362 25.51 10.67 -51.85
CA ILE A 362 24.20 11.35 -51.85
C ILE A 362 23.08 10.31 -51.70
N ILE A 363 23.07 9.25 -52.52
CA ILE A 363 22.06 8.18 -52.45
C ILE A 363 22.07 7.47 -51.10
N ILE A 364 23.25 7.19 -50.52
CA ILE A 364 23.37 6.58 -49.19
C ILE A 364 22.77 7.50 -48.13
N SER A 365 23.09 8.80 -48.18
CA SER A 365 22.58 9.79 -47.22
C SER A 365 21.05 9.94 -47.31
N ASP A 366 20.51 10.00 -48.53
CA ASP A 366 19.07 10.11 -48.76
C ASP A 366 18.34 8.83 -48.34
N ARG A 367 18.89 7.65 -48.63
CA ARG A 367 18.35 6.38 -48.12
C ARG A 367 18.33 6.33 -46.60
N GLN A 368 19.39 6.80 -45.94
CA GLN A 368 19.41 6.88 -44.48
C GLN A 368 18.35 7.86 -43.95
N TYR A 369 18.16 9.02 -44.59
CA TYR A 369 17.11 9.98 -44.28
C TYR A 369 15.71 9.35 -44.39
N PHE A 370 15.40 8.73 -45.54
CA PHE A 370 14.09 8.13 -45.79
C PHE A 370 13.84 6.91 -44.89
N ASN A 371 14.83 6.05 -44.66
CA ASN A 371 14.69 4.92 -43.73
C ASN A 371 14.40 5.39 -42.31
N LYS A 372 15.10 6.43 -41.82
CA LYS A 372 14.81 7.04 -40.52
C LYS A 372 13.40 7.63 -40.47
N ARG A 373 12.98 8.31 -41.53
CA ARG A 373 11.62 8.90 -41.61
C ARG A 373 10.52 7.85 -41.67
N ILE A 374 10.76 6.75 -42.37
CA ILE A 374 9.86 5.59 -42.41
C ILE A 374 9.82 4.91 -41.04
N ASP A 375 10.96 4.71 -40.37
CA ASP A 375 11.02 4.16 -39.01
C ASP A 375 10.25 5.03 -38.00
N GLU A 376 10.38 6.37 -38.08
CA GLU A 376 9.61 7.34 -37.29
C GLU A 376 8.08 7.21 -37.50
N LEU A 377 7.65 6.80 -38.69
CA LEU A 377 6.23 6.60 -39.03
C LEU A 377 5.72 5.19 -38.72
N SER A 378 6.60 4.18 -38.71
CA SER A 378 6.23 2.76 -38.68
C SER A 378 6.25 2.15 -37.28
N LYS A 379 7.06 2.69 -36.36
CA LYS A 379 7.19 2.19 -34.99
C LYS A 379 6.39 3.10 -34.05
N PRO A 380 5.67 2.56 -33.04
CA PRO A 380 5.17 3.40 -31.96
C PRO A 380 6.40 4.11 -31.38
N VAL A 381 6.45 5.43 -31.52
CA VAL A 381 7.57 6.25 -31.07
C VAL A 381 7.81 5.88 -29.60
N ASN A 382 8.98 5.32 -29.29
CA ASN A 382 9.49 5.34 -27.92
C ASN A 382 9.72 6.81 -27.60
N ARG A 383 8.64 7.49 -27.17
CA ARG A 383 8.68 8.92 -26.89
C ARG A 383 9.77 9.14 -25.84
N PRO A 384 10.73 10.02 -26.11
CA PRO A 384 11.75 10.38 -25.14
C PRO A 384 11.07 10.74 -23.81
N THR A 385 11.46 10.04 -22.75
CA THR A 385 10.87 10.23 -21.43
C THR A 385 11.97 10.33 -20.38
N VAL A 386 11.77 11.22 -19.42
CA VAL A 386 12.63 11.34 -18.22
C VAL A 386 12.25 10.30 -17.15
N PHE A 387 11.16 9.57 -17.36
CA PHE A 387 10.67 8.59 -16.40
C PHE A 387 11.29 7.22 -16.68
N PRO A 388 11.95 6.62 -15.68
CA PRO A 388 12.34 5.20 -15.75
C PRO A 388 11.15 4.30 -16.06
N LYS A 389 11.39 3.15 -16.69
CA LYS A 389 10.33 2.21 -17.12
C LYS A 389 9.31 1.93 -16.01
N LYS A 390 9.76 1.61 -14.78
CA LYS A 390 8.89 1.35 -13.62
C LYS A 390 7.94 2.52 -13.30
N VAL A 391 8.42 3.76 -13.41
CA VAL A 391 7.63 4.97 -13.15
C VAL A 391 6.68 5.24 -14.31
N HIS A 392 7.16 5.07 -15.54
CA HIS A 392 6.33 5.22 -16.73
C HIS A 392 5.16 4.23 -16.75
N ASP A 393 5.41 2.96 -16.42
CA ASP A 393 4.37 1.93 -16.34
C ASP A 393 3.35 2.25 -15.22
N ALA A 394 3.83 2.69 -14.05
CA ALA A 394 2.99 3.16 -12.96
C ALA A 394 2.11 4.36 -13.36
N LEU A 395 2.66 5.33 -14.11
CA LEU A 395 1.89 6.48 -14.60
C LEU A 395 0.78 6.07 -15.57
N ASN A 396 1.05 5.14 -16.49
CA ASN A 396 0.04 4.64 -17.41
C ASN A 396 -1.06 3.85 -16.70
N GLU A 397 -0.70 3.06 -15.69
CA GLU A 397 -1.67 2.35 -14.87
C GLU A 397 -2.52 3.31 -14.02
N LEU A 398 -1.90 4.34 -13.43
CA LEU A 398 -2.62 5.38 -12.69
C LEU A 398 -3.60 6.14 -13.61
N LEU A 399 -3.18 6.48 -14.84
CA LEU A 399 -4.04 7.08 -15.86
C LEU A 399 -5.24 6.20 -16.20
N LYS A 400 -5.01 4.88 -16.38
CA LYS A 400 -6.06 3.90 -16.66
C LYS A 400 -7.12 3.92 -15.55
N TRP A 401 -6.71 3.79 -14.28
CA TRP A 401 -7.66 3.72 -13.16
C TRP A 401 -8.36 5.05 -12.88
N ARG A 402 -7.63 6.16 -12.96
CA ARG A 402 -8.21 7.51 -12.83
C ARG A 402 -9.26 7.79 -13.90
N ASN A 403 -9.00 7.44 -15.15
CA ASN A 403 -9.96 7.61 -16.24
C ASN A 403 -11.18 6.68 -16.06
N ALA A 404 -10.96 5.47 -15.52
CA ALA A 404 -12.04 4.55 -15.22
C ALA A 404 -13.00 5.12 -14.15
N ALA A 405 -12.45 5.71 -13.09
CA ALA A 405 -13.18 6.37 -12.02
C ALA A 405 -13.93 7.63 -12.47
N SER A 406 -13.31 8.45 -13.35
CA SER A 406 -13.89 9.73 -13.77
C SER A 406 -14.98 9.61 -14.83
N HIS A 407 -14.98 8.55 -15.64
CA HIS A 407 -15.89 8.41 -16.79
C HIS A 407 -16.96 7.32 -16.63
N ASN A 408 -17.17 6.79 -15.42
CA ASN A 408 -18.07 5.64 -15.17
C ASN A 408 -17.83 4.52 -16.21
N SER A 409 -16.55 4.21 -16.41
CA SER A 409 -16.17 3.18 -17.39
C SER A 409 -16.73 1.82 -16.98
N ARG A 410 -16.87 0.89 -17.93
CA ARG A 410 -17.30 -0.50 -17.63
C ARG A 410 -16.29 -1.31 -16.81
N VAL A 411 -15.16 -0.72 -16.44
CA VAL A 411 -14.14 -1.40 -15.64
C VAL A 411 -14.59 -1.36 -14.18
N PRO A 412 -14.83 -2.52 -13.54
CA PRO A 412 -15.17 -2.55 -12.13
C PRO A 412 -13.99 -2.00 -11.32
N LEU A 413 -14.29 -1.14 -10.34
CA LEU A 413 -13.32 -0.56 -9.43
C LEU A 413 -13.55 -1.15 -8.05
N GLY A 414 -12.67 -2.04 -7.62
CA GLY A 414 -12.70 -2.64 -6.29
C GLY A 414 -11.47 -2.28 -5.45
N ALA A 415 -11.33 -2.99 -4.32
CA ALA A 415 -10.21 -2.83 -3.40
C ALA A 415 -8.85 -3.00 -4.10
N TYR A 416 -8.72 -4.03 -4.95
CA TYR A 416 -7.48 -4.31 -5.68
C TYR A 416 -7.07 -3.16 -6.60
N GLU A 417 -8.00 -2.59 -7.38
CA GLU A 417 -7.72 -1.43 -8.23
C GLU A 417 -7.30 -0.19 -7.42
N ALA A 418 -7.88 0.00 -6.23
CA ALA A 418 -7.49 1.07 -5.31
C ALA A 418 -6.08 0.84 -4.73
N ASP A 419 -5.75 -0.39 -4.30
CA ASP A 419 -4.41 -0.77 -3.84
C ASP A 419 -3.36 -0.52 -4.94
N ARG A 420 -3.65 -0.95 -6.18
CA ARG A 420 -2.79 -0.74 -7.34
C ARG A 420 -2.62 0.74 -7.69
N THR A 421 -3.68 1.53 -7.58
CA THR A 421 -3.61 2.98 -7.79
C THR A 421 -2.71 3.64 -6.76
N LEU A 422 -2.84 3.28 -5.48
CA LEU A 422 -1.97 3.78 -4.41
C LEU A 422 -0.52 3.36 -4.63
N PHE A 423 -0.28 2.12 -5.07
CA PHE A 423 1.06 1.64 -5.44
C PHE A 423 1.69 2.52 -6.52
N CYS A 424 0.97 2.76 -7.61
CA CYS A 424 1.47 3.60 -8.70
C CYS A 424 1.80 5.03 -8.23
N LEU A 425 0.96 5.59 -7.36
CA LEU A 425 1.19 6.91 -6.76
C LEU A 425 2.45 6.93 -5.89
N ILE A 426 2.65 5.93 -5.04
CA ILE A 426 3.84 5.81 -4.18
C ILE A 426 5.11 5.69 -5.02
N ILE A 427 5.10 4.90 -6.10
CA ILE A 427 6.24 4.79 -7.03
C ILE A 427 6.62 6.15 -7.63
N LEU A 428 5.63 6.93 -8.08
CA LEU A 428 5.84 8.27 -8.62
C LEU A 428 6.44 9.21 -7.57
N ILE A 429 5.87 9.22 -6.36
CA ILE A 429 6.30 10.09 -5.25
C ILE A 429 7.74 9.77 -4.84
N ASN A 430 8.03 8.49 -4.59
CA ASN A 430 9.34 8.05 -4.15
C ASN A 430 10.42 8.37 -5.21
N TRP A 431 10.13 8.10 -6.49
CA TRP A 431 11.06 8.44 -7.56
C TRP A 431 11.40 9.93 -7.58
N TRP A 432 10.40 10.80 -7.50
CA TRP A 432 10.63 12.24 -7.57
C TRP A 432 11.34 12.79 -6.33
N GLN A 433 10.97 12.33 -5.13
CA GLN A 433 11.69 12.69 -3.90
C GLN A 433 13.17 12.31 -3.97
N LYS A 434 13.48 11.14 -4.54
CA LYS A 434 14.86 10.73 -4.82
C LYS A 434 15.53 11.72 -5.78
N GLN A 435 14.91 12.05 -6.92
CA GLN A 435 15.49 13.00 -7.88
C GLN A 435 15.76 14.39 -7.26
N LEU A 436 14.84 14.89 -6.43
CA LEU A 436 15.00 16.18 -5.75
C LEU A 436 16.26 16.22 -4.86
N THR A 437 16.66 15.08 -4.29
CA THR A 437 17.82 15.00 -3.40
C THR A 437 19.12 14.64 -4.11
N THR A 438 19.05 13.88 -5.22
CA THR A 438 20.25 13.37 -5.90
C THR A 438 20.71 14.23 -7.07
N LEU A 439 19.81 15.02 -7.68
CA LEU A 439 20.15 15.87 -8.81
C LEU A 439 20.75 17.20 -8.35
N ASP A 440 21.75 17.66 -9.09
CA ASP A 440 22.28 19.01 -8.95
C ASP A 440 21.38 20.02 -9.68
N TRP A 441 20.53 20.70 -8.91
CA TRP A 441 19.57 21.68 -9.42
C TRP A 441 20.21 23.00 -9.86
N THR A 442 21.52 23.19 -9.65
CA THR A 442 22.24 24.38 -10.17
C THR A 442 22.48 24.29 -11.67
N LYS A 443 22.44 23.07 -12.24
CA LYS A 443 22.57 22.82 -13.68
C LYS A 443 21.44 23.47 -14.48
N SER A 444 21.65 23.62 -15.78
CA SER A 444 20.59 24.05 -16.69
C SER A 444 19.48 23.00 -16.81
N ARG A 445 18.28 23.44 -17.24
CA ARG A 445 17.14 22.56 -17.50
C ARG A 445 17.50 21.40 -18.42
N ASP A 446 18.17 21.71 -19.53
CA ASP A 446 18.45 20.73 -20.58
C ASP A 446 19.51 19.71 -20.11
N GLU A 447 20.47 20.12 -19.28
CA GLU A 447 21.42 19.19 -18.64
C GLU A 447 20.72 18.22 -17.68
N ILE A 448 19.79 18.70 -16.86
CA ILE A 448 19.04 17.85 -15.93
C ILE A 448 18.17 16.83 -16.69
N ILE A 449 17.48 17.28 -17.75
CA ILE A 449 16.67 16.40 -18.60
C ILE A 449 17.55 15.32 -19.25
N ASN A 450 18.72 15.69 -19.78
CA ASN A 450 19.65 14.74 -20.38
C ASN A 450 20.18 13.70 -19.38
N ILE A 451 20.47 14.11 -18.13
CA ILE A 451 20.87 13.19 -17.05
C ILE A 451 19.77 12.15 -16.79
N LEU A 452 18.53 12.63 -16.60
CA LEU A 452 17.37 11.76 -16.31
C LEU A 452 17.08 10.78 -17.45
N MET A 453 17.18 11.22 -18.70
CA MET A 453 16.99 10.36 -19.85
C MET A 453 18.10 9.31 -19.99
N THR A 454 19.36 9.69 -19.78
CA THR A 454 20.48 8.75 -19.90
C THR A 454 20.36 7.65 -18.84
N ALA A 455 19.96 8.01 -17.62
CA ALA A 455 19.69 7.05 -16.54
C ALA A 455 18.46 6.16 -16.80
N THR A 456 17.55 6.54 -17.69
CA THR A 456 16.35 5.77 -18.07
C THR A 456 16.66 4.69 -19.11
N HIS A 457 17.77 4.84 -19.84
CA HIS A 457 18.19 3.92 -20.92
C HIS A 457 19.38 3.03 -20.56
N ALA A 458 19.98 3.22 -19.38
CA ALA A 458 20.96 2.33 -18.78
C ALA A 458 20.23 1.25 -17.95
#